data_AF-A0A517WJT3-F1
#
_entry.id   AF-A0A517WJT3-F1
#
_cell.length_a   1.000
_cell.length_b   1.000
_cell.length_c   1.000
_cell.angle_alpha   90.00
_cell.angle_beta   90.00
_cell.angle_gamma   90.00
#
_symmetry.space_group_name_H-M   'P 1'
#
loop_
_entity.id
_entity.type
_entity.pdbx_description
1 polymer ?
#
loop_
_entity_poly.entity_id
_entity_poly.type
_entity_poly.pdbx_seq_one_letter_code
_entity_poly.pdbx_strand_id
1 'polypeptide(L)'
;MTDEEMFNEFTSANRYMGPRFDINKASPWLRARLNSAASAARFQIERAASAVPEMPPIHFDWIENHDINAWAFAYRDKYFIGINAGALIYLHSLFSRMLSNPNILPVVGNPSKEKDNRVPAVCIKPIAGMLHSSDLEPILPTDADRQFHYEYLNNQAMGFIVAHEITHLLHGHIAYAQDRFGYHGIFERGSKKEKPMPALTRQTLEMDADMGAAVAQVGMVMQLATDTSLRPTNNLARFFQTPDEAVFHFAFGICPFFRMFGDDSVPAADADIESYPPWRVRQMIAISTATYFISRRWNHDLAVLCQQNMIEAMFQVEYAYCRVTGEKMATKGLTEAWDGTGWRHVQNKLITHWREELYNELLPFSFVELPEAGNDIYA
;
A
#
# COMPACT_ATOMS: atom_id res chain seq x y z
N MET A 1 -8.53 29.37 -7.87
CA MET A 1 -8.31 28.04 -8.44
C MET A 1 -8.79 27.02 -7.43
N THR A 2 -9.65 26.08 -7.83
CA THR A 2 -10.14 25.00 -6.97
C THR A 2 -9.05 23.95 -6.73
N ASP A 3 -9.28 23.05 -5.77
CA ASP A 3 -8.32 21.98 -5.47
C ASP A 3 -8.18 21.00 -6.64
N GLU A 4 -9.29 20.72 -7.34
CA GLU A 4 -9.29 19.90 -8.55
C GLU A 4 -8.50 20.55 -9.70
N GLU A 5 -8.62 21.88 -9.86
CA GLU A 5 -7.87 22.64 -10.87
C GLU A 5 -6.37 22.65 -10.54
N MET A 6 -6.00 22.84 -9.27
CA MET A 6 -4.61 22.80 -8.81
C MET A 6 -3.99 21.41 -8.97
N PHE A 7 -4.73 20.37 -8.59
CA PHE A 7 -4.34 18.99 -8.78
C PHE A 7 -4.09 18.72 -10.26
N ASN A 8 -5.07 19.02 -11.12
CA ASN A 8 -4.95 18.78 -12.55
C ASN A 8 -3.82 19.59 -13.21
N GLU A 9 -3.60 20.84 -12.79
CA GLU A 9 -2.47 21.66 -13.26
C GLU A 9 -1.14 20.97 -12.95
N PHE A 10 -0.95 20.53 -11.71
CA PHE A 10 0.28 19.86 -11.29
C PHE A 10 0.49 18.52 -12.01
N THR A 11 -0.52 17.63 -11.99
CA THR A 11 -0.37 16.28 -12.54
C THR A 11 -0.24 16.29 -14.06
N SER A 12 -0.94 17.18 -14.77
CA SER A 12 -0.84 17.31 -16.23
C SER A 12 0.50 17.88 -16.68
N ALA A 13 1.13 18.73 -15.86
CA ALA A 13 2.47 19.26 -16.15
C ALA A 13 3.57 18.21 -15.92
N ASN A 14 3.30 17.18 -15.10
CA ASN A 14 4.23 16.10 -14.83
C ASN A 14 4.05 14.95 -15.83
N ARG A 15 5.05 14.75 -16.70
CA ARG A 15 5.04 13.73 -17.76
C ARG A 15 4.90 12.28 -17.27
N TYR A 16 5.11 12.01 -15.98
CA TYR A 16 5.02 10.67 -15.40
C TYR A 16 3.69 10.41 -14.69
N MET A 17 2.91 11.46 -14.43
CA MET A 17 1.63 11.34 -13.76
C MET A 17 0.51 11.18 -14.77
N GLY A 18 0.22 12.24 -15.51
CA GLY A 18 -0.97 12.31 -16.37
C GLY A 18 -2.03 13.24 -15.79
N PRO A 19 -3.07 13.55 -16.56
CA PRO A 19 -4.11 14.47 -16.13
C PRO A 19 -4.95 13.86 -15.01
N ARG A 20 -5.76 14.70 -14.37
CA ARG A 20 -6.81 14.23 -13.46
C ARG A 20 -7.78 13.31 -14.21
N PHE A 21 -8.13 12.19 -13.61
CA PHE A 21 -9.07 11.23 -14.18
C PHE A 21 -10.51 11.78 -14.18
N ASP A 22 -11.15 11.79 -15.36
CA ASP A 22 -12.55 12.20 -15.49
C ASP A 22 -13.49 11.03 -15.15
N ILE A 23 -13.97 11.01 -13.90
CA ILE A 23 -14.84 9.94 -13.39
C ILE A 23 -16.17 9.80 -14.15
N ASN A 24 -16.61 10.83 -14.87
CA ASN A 24 -17.85 10.81 -15.64
C ASN A 24 -17.70 10.03 -16.95
N LYS A 25 -16.46 9.81 -17.41
CA LYS A 25 -16.15 8.98 -18.58
C LYS A 25 -15.98 7.50 -18.23
N ALA A 26 -15.77 7.17 -16.96
CA ALA A 26 -15.68 5.79 -16.52
C ALA A 26 -17.01 5.03 -16.69
N SER A 27 -16.89 3.71 -16.91
CA SER A 27 -18.03 2.79 -16.86
C SER A 27 -18.75 2.87 -15.51
N PRO A 28 -20.05 2.52 -15.42
CA PRO A 28 -20.78 2.53 -14.16
C PRO A 28 -20.09 1.73 -13.05
N TRP A 29 -19.51 0.57 -13.39
CA TRP A 29 -18.77 -0.26 -12.45
C TRP A 29 -17.53 0.46 -11.92
N LEU A 30 -16.66 0.96 -12.82
CA LEU A 30 -15.42 1.61 -12.42
C LEU A 30 -15.69 2.89 -11.62
N ARG A 31 -16.68 3.69 -12.05
CA ARG A 31 -17.13 4.90 -11.34
C ARG A 31 -17.53 4.58 -9.90
N ALA A 32 -18.28 3.50 -9.67
CA ALA A 32 -18.68 3.11 -8.32
C ALA A 32 -17.46 2.77 -7.44
N ARG A 33 -16.45 2.08 -7.99
CA ARG A 33 -15.22 1.74 -7.25
C ARG A 33 -14.33 2.94 -7.00
N LEU A 34 -14.12 3.80 -7.99
CA LEU A 34 -13.39 5.06 -7.83
C LEU A 34 -14.00 5.93 -6.74
N ASN A 35 -15.34 6.06 -6.72
CA ASN A 35 -16.05 6.81 -5.68
C ASN A 35 -15.92 6.16 -4.29
N SER A 36 -16.07 4.83 -4.21
CA SER A 36 -15.95 4.09 -2.94
C SER A 36 -14.55 4.22 -2.34
N ALA A 37 -13.52 3.99 -3.16
CA ALA A 37 -12.13 4.10 -2.73
C ALA A 37 -11.75 5.57 -2.40
N ALA A 38 -12.24 6.56 -3.15
CA ALA A 38 -12.05 7.97 -2.83
C ALA A 38 -12.69 8.37 -1.50
N SER A 39 -13.89 7.86 -1.21
CA SER A 39 -14.57 8.07 0.08
C SER A 39 -13.75 7.49 1.24
N ALA A 40 -13.25 6.25 1.08
CA ALA A 40 -12.40 5.62 2.07
C ALA A 40 -11.06 6.38 2.27
N ALA A 41 -10.44 6.86 1.20
CA ALA A 41 -9.22 7.64 1.26
C ALA A 41 -9.44 8.98 1.99
N ARG A 42 -10.52 9.70 1.65
CA ARG A 42 -10.91 10.95 2.33
C ARG A 42 -11.18 10.73 3.81
N PHE A 43 -11.83 9.64 4.19
CA PHE A 43 -12.03 9.30 5.59
C PHE A 43 -10.70 9.11 6.34
N GLN A 44 -9.70 8.45 5.74
CA GLN A 44 -8.37 8.33 6.36
C GLN A 44 -7.67 9.69 6.49
N ILE A 45 -7.75 10.52 5.44
CA ILE A 45 -7.23 11.88 5.45
C ILE A 45 -7.89 12.72 6.55
N GLU A 46 -9.21 12.66 6.68
CA GLU A 46 -9.97 13.37 7.71
C GLU A 46 -9.55 12.91 9.12
N ARG A 47 -9.36 11.61 9.33
CA ARG A 47 -8.84 11.08 10.60
C ARG A 47 -7.44 11.61 10.90
N ALA A 48 -6.53 11.61 9.92
CA ALA A 48 -5.19 12.14 10.09
C ALA A 48 -5.20 13.65 10.40
N ALA A 49 -5.95 14.43 9.62
CA ALA A 49 -6.12 15.86 9.83
C ALA A 49 -6.77 16.19 11.19
N SER A 50 -7.68 15.34 11.68
CA SER A 50 -8.29 15.53 13.00
C SER A 50 -7.31 15.36 14.16
N ALA A 51 -6.25 14.55 13.96
CA ALA A 51 -5.19 14.36 14.95
C ALA A 51 -4.13 15.47 14.89
N VAL A 52 -4.07 16.22 13.79
CA VAL A 52 -3.01 17.20 13.47
C VAL A 52 -3.62 18.43 12.79
N PRO A 53 -4.30 19.33 13.53
CA PRO A 53 -5.03 20.46 12.96
C PRO A 53 -4.16 21.52 12.25
N GLU A 54 -2.87 21.56 12.56
CA GLU A 54 -1.87 22.46 11.96
C GLU A 54 -1.46 22.06 10.55
N MET A 55 -1.75 20.83 10.13
CA MET A 55 -1.38 20.33 8.81
C MET A 55 -2.22 21.02 7.72
N PRO A 56 -1.60 21.49 6.62
CA PRO A 56 -2.31 21.97 5.45
C PRO A 56 -3.37 20.97 4.95
N PRO A 57 -4.52 21.45 4.43
CA PRO A 57 -5.54 20.58 3.87
C PRO A 57 -4.97 19.63 2.80
N ILE A 58 -5.37 18.36 2.87
CA ILE A 58 -4.99 17.34 1.89
C ILE A 58 -6.16 17.11 0.94
N HIS A 59 -5.93 17.27 -0.35
CA HIS A 59 -6.88 16.91 -1.39
C HIS A 59 -6.54 15.52 -1.97
N PHE A 60 -7.56 14.69 -2.16
CA PHE A 60 -7.42 13.38 -2.83
C PHE A 60 -8.13 13.37 -4.18
N ASP A 61 -7.45 12.87 -5.21
CA ASP A 61 -8.08 12.58 -6.50
C ASP A 61 -7.38 11.46 -7.29
N TRP A 62 -8.02 11.05 -8.38
CA TRP A 62 -7.54 10.03 -9.30
C TRP A 62 -6.76 10.62 -10.46
N ILE A 63 -5.75 9.87 -10.91
CA ILE A 63 -4.91 10.24 -12.05
C ILE A 63 -5.16 9.29 -13.20
N GLU A 64 -5.31 9.85 -14.40
CA GLU A 64 -5.54 9.11 -15.64
C GLU A 64 -4.24 8.48 -16.12
N ASN A 65 -3.85 7.42 -15.42
CA ASN A 65 -2.68 6.64 -15.73
C ASN A 65 -2.94 5.15 -15.41
N HIS A 66 -2.44 4.30 -16.30
CA HIS A 66 -2.61 2.85 -16.27
C HIS A 66 -1.53 2.15 -15.45
N ASP A 67 -0.41 2.83 -15.17
CA ASP A 67 0.64 2.33 -14.30
C ASP A 67 0.13 2.21 -12.86
N ILE A 68 0.76 1.32 -12.11
CA ILE A 68 0.45 1.11 -10.70
C ILE A 68 1.34 2.06 -9.90
N ASN A 69 0.79 3.21 -9.49
CA ASN A 69 1.53 4.21 -8.72
C ASN A 69 0.59 5.10 -7.89
N ALA A 70 1.17 5.77 -6.90
CA ALA A 70 0.55 6.80 -6.08
C ALA A 70 1.57 7.89 -5.76
N TRP A 71 1.08 9.08 -5.40
CA TRP A 71 1.93 10.23 -5.09
C TRP A 71 1.34 11.11 -4.01
N ALA A 72 2.16 11.43 -3.01
CA ALA A 72 2.02 12.59 -2.14
C ALA A 72 2.85 13.76 -2.69
N PHE A 73 2.25 14.95 -2.77
CA PHE A 73 2.95 16.16 -3.19
C PHE A 73 2.39 17.43 -2.57
N ALA A 74 3.24 18.46 -2.50
CA ALA A 74 2.91 19.82 -2.09
C ALA A 74 2.82 20.71 -3.34
N TYR A 75 1.72 21.44 -3.45
CA TYR A 75 1.58 22.43 -4.52
C TYR A 75 0.87 23.67 -3.99
N ARG A 76 1.59 24.80 -4.03
CA ARG A 76 1.22 26.04 -3.32
C ARG A 76 1.11 25.74 -1.82
N ASP A 77 0.05 26.20 -1.15
CA ASP A 77 -0.13 26.06 0.30
C ASP A 77 -1.00 24.83 0.67
N LYS A 78 -0.98 23.77 -0.15
CA LYS A 78 -1.80 22.57 0.03
C LYS A 78 -1.03 21.29 -0.26
N TYR A 79 -1.51 20.21 0.35
CA TYR A 79 -1.07 18.86 0.07
C TYR A 79 -2.07 18.11 -0.80
N PHE A 80 -1.56 17.16 -1.55
CA PHE A 80 -2.32 16.34 -2.47
C PHE A 80 -1.87 14.90 -2.39
N ILE A 81 -2.84 13.99 -2.49
CA ILE A 81 -2.62 12.57 -2.72
C ILE A 81 -3.30 12.22 -4.04
N GLY A 82 -2.51 11.68 -4.97
CA GLY A 82 -2.99 11.20 -6.26
C GLY A 82 -2.74 9.73 -6.41
N ILE A 83 -3.74 8.94 -6.77
CA ILE A 83 -3.56 7.52 -7.11
C ILE A 83 -3.92 7.30 -8.57
N ASN A 84 -3.11 6.50 -9.26
CA ASN A 84 -3.42 6.08 -10.63
C ASN A 84 -4.67 5.22 -10.66
N ALA A 85 -5.60 5.54 -11.56
CA ALA A 85 -6.77 4.69 -11.81
C ALA A 85 -6.37 3.25 -12.17
N GLY A 86 -5.21 3.07 -12.83
CA GLY A 86 -4.62 1.77 -13.15
C GLY A 86 -4.33 0.90 -11.92
N ALA A 87 -3.88 1.49 -10.80
CA ALA A 87 -3.63 0.76 -9.56
C ALA A 87 -4.92 0.13 -9.01
N LEU A 88 -6.02 0.91 -8.97
CA LEU A 88 -7.33 0.42 -8.53
C LEU A 88 -7.83 -0.72 -9.42
N ILE A 89 -7.78 -0.54 -10.74
CA ILE A 89 -8.27 -1.55 -11.69
C ILE A 89 -7.47 -2.84 -11.58
N TYR A 90 -6.14 -2.74 -11.45
CA TYR A 90 -5.26 -3.88 -11.29
C TYR A 90 -5.61 -4.68 -10.02
N LEU A 91 -5.72 -4.00 -8.88
CA LEU A 91 -6.05 -4.63 -7.60
C LEU A 91 -7.43 -5.32 -7.65
N HIS A 92 -8.43 -4.64 -8.21
CA HIS A 92 -9.76 -5.24 -8.37
C HIS A 92 -9.73 -6.47 -9.27
N SER A 93 -8.99 -6.39 -10.38
CA SER A 93 -8.83 -7.52 -11.31
C SER A 93 -8.08 -8.69 -10.68
N LEU A 94 -7.07 -8.42 -9.85
CA LEU A 94 -6.29 -9.43 -9.16
C LEU A 94 -7.14 -10.15 -8.11
N PHE A 95 -7.73 -9.41 -7.17
CA PHE A 95 -8.51 -9.98 -6.09
C PHE A 95 -9.81 -10.63 -6.56
N SER A 96 -10.48 -10.07 -7.57
CA SER A 96 -11.68 -10.72 -8.10
C SER A 96 -11.37 -12.10 -8.68
N ARG A 97 -10.22 -12.25 -9.37
CA ARG A 97 -9.76 -13.52 -9.92
C ARG A 97 -9.34 -14.49 -8.83
N MET A 98 -8.64 -14.00 -7.80
CA MET A 98 -8.29 -14.82 -6.63
C MET A 98 -9.57 -15.39 -6.01
N LEU A 99 -10.55 -14.55 -5.72
CA LEU A 99 -11.78 -14.99 -5.06
C LEU A 99 -12.76 -15.69 -6.01
N SER A 100 -12.59 -15.60 -7.32
CA SER A 100 -13.32 -16.42 -8.29
C SER A 100 -12.69 -17.79 -8.54
N ASN A 101 -11.53 -18.09 -7.95
CA ASN A 101 -10.92 -19.41 -8.01
C ASN A 101 -11.36 -20.23 -6.79
N PRO A 102 -11.95 -21.42 -6.95
CA PRO A 102 -12.42 -22.24 -5.83
C PRO A 102 -11.30 -22.72 -4.89
N ASN A 103 -10.05 -22.77 -5.39
CA ASN A 103 -8.90 -23.29 -4.64
C ASN A 103 -8.16 -22.20 -3.84
N ILE A 104 -8.49 -20.92 -4.03
CA ILE A 104 -7.88 -19.81 -3.30
C ILE A 104 -8.82 -19.40 -2.18
N LEU A 105 -8.32 -19.39 -0.93
CA LEU A 105 -9.11 -19.12 0.27
C LEU A 105 -10.43 -19.94 0.32
N PRO A 106 -10.38 -21.29 0.31
CA PRO A 106 -11.58 -22.13 0.25
C PRO A 106 -12.49 -21.98 1.48
N VAL A 107 -11.96 -21.45 2.58
CA VAL A 107 -12.72 -21.13 3.81
C VAL A 107 -13.65 -19.92 3.65
N VAL A 108 -13.44 -19.11 2.61
CA VAL A 108 -14.25 -17.93 2.33
C VAL A 108 -15.44 -18.29 1.44
N GLY A 109 -16.63 -18.05 1.97
CA GLY A 109 -17.92 -18.29 1.28
C GLY A 109 -18.13 -19.73 0.85
N ASN A 110 -18.81 -19.93 -0.28
CA ASN A 110 -18.97 -21.25 -0.90
C ASN A 110 -18.12 -21.37 -2.18
N PRO A 111 -16.94 -22.01 -2.13
CA PRO A 111 -16.06 -22.15 -3.29
C PRO A 111 -16.67 -23.00 -4.42
N SER A 112 -17.62 -23.90 -4.14
CA SER A 112 -18.20 -24.76 -5.19
C SER A 112 -19.08 -24.00 -6.21
N LYS A 113 -19.46 -22.75 -5.92
CA LYS A 113 -20.12 -21.86 -6.89
C LYS A 113 -19.17 -21.23 -7.89
N GLU A 114 -17.88 -21.24 -7.57
CA GLU A 114 -16.84 -20.65 -8.40
C GLU A 114 -16.35 -21.61 -9.47
N LYS A 115 -15.71 -21.07 -10.51
CA LYS A 115 -15.20 -21.86 -11.64
C LYS A 115 -13.71 -21.64 -11.81
N ASP A 116 -12.96 -22.73 -11.73
CA ASP A 116 -11.53 -22.79 -12.10
C ASP A 116 -11.36 -22.90 -13.62
N ASN A 117 -12.02 -22.02 -14.38
CA ASN A 117 -12.08 -22.10 -15.84
C ASN A 117 -11.50 -20.86 -16.54
N ARG A 118 -10.80 -20.00 -15.79
CA ARG A 118 -10.21 -18.80 -16.36
C ARG A 118 -8.79 -19.13 -16.79
N VAL A 119 -8.58 -19.10 -18.11
CA VAL A 119 -7.24 -19.05 -18.71
C VAL A 119 -6.45 -18.00 -17.94
N PRO A 120 -5.20 -18.27 -17.48
CA PRO A 120 -4.36 -17.25 -16.90
C PRO A 120 -4.32 -16.08 -17.88
N ALA A 121 -4.97 -14.97 -17.57
CA ALA A 121 -5.02 -13.90 -18.57
C ALA A 121 -3.61 -13.33 -18.63
N VAL A 122 -3.03 -13.41 -19.83
CA VAL A 122 -1.67 -12.98 -20.16
C VAL A 122 -1.43 -11.49 -19.80
N CYS A 123 -2.48 -10.73 -19.44
CA CYS A 123 -2.33 -9.42 -18.84
C CYS A 123 -3.46 -9.13 -17.81
N ILE A 124 -3.08 -8.86 -16.54
CA ILE A 124 -3.95 -8.20 -15.55
C ILE A 124 -3.69 -6.69 -15.52
N LYS A 125 -2.57 -6.24 -16.10
CA LYS A 125 -2.17 -4.84 -16.12
C LYS A 125 -3.06 -4.03 -17.08
N PRO A 126 -3.71 -2.96 -16.61
CA PRO A 126 -4.43 -2.04 -17.49
C PRO A 126 -3.46 -1.46 -18.53
N ILE A 127 -3.95 -1.19 -19.74
CA ILE A 127 -3.20 -0.53 -20.80
C ILE A 127 -3.81 0.86 -21.01
N ALA A 128 -3.00 1.85 -21.39
CA ALA A 128 -3.38 3.26 -21.53
C ALA A 128 -4.72 3.54 -22.25
N GLY A 129 -5.15 2.69 -23.20
CA GLY A 129 -6.41 2.84 -23.94
C GLY A 129 -7.64 2.20 -23.29
N MET A 130 -7.48 1.49 -22.18
CA MET A 130 -8.56 0.68 -21.59
C MET A 130 -9.25 1.36 -20.41
N LEU A 131 -8.68 2.42 -19.82
CA LEU A 131 -9.18 3.00 -18.55
C LEU A 131 -10.65 3.43 -18.58
N HIS A 132 -11.20 3.72 -19.76
CA HIS A 132 -12.61 4.08 -19.95
C HIS A 132 -13.46 2.96 -20.57
N SER A 133 -12.86 1.81 -20.87
CA SER A 133 -13.56 0.67 -21.48
C SER A 133 -14.29 -0.18 -20.45
N SER A 134 -15.48 -0.65 -20.80
CA SER A 134 -16.19 -1.71 -20.07
C SER A 134 -15.45 -3.05 -20.10
N ASP A 135 -14.50 -3.24 -21.02
CA ASP A 135 -13.71 -4.47 -21.15
C ASP A 135 -12.77 -4.70 -19.95
N LEU A 136 -12.57 -3.68 -19.10
CA LEU A 136 -11.82 -3.78 -17.85
C LEU A 136 -12.66 -4.25 -16.66
N GLU A 137 -13.97 -4.47 -16.83
CA GLU A 137 -14.80 -4.94 -15.73
C GLU A 137 -14.32 -6.31 -15.25
N PRO A 138 -13.87 -6.43 -13.99
CA PRO A 138 -13.32 -7.67 -13.50
C PRO A 138 -14.45 -8.68 -13.38
N ILE A 139 -14.15 -9.91 -13.78
CA ILE A 139 -15.11 -10.99 -13.57
C ILE A 139 -15.16 -11.27 -12.07
N LEU A 140 -16.30 -10.96 -11.46
CA LEU A 140 -16.52 -11.04 -10.01
C LEU A 140 -16.68 -12.51 -9.55
N PRO A 141 -16.40 -12.80 -8.26
CA PRO A 141 -16.81 -14.05 -7.64
C PRO A 141 -18.32 -14.24 -7.74
N THR A 142 -18.79 -15.48 -7.86
CA THR A 142 -20.21 -15.82 -7.96
C THR A 142 -20.87 -15.84 -6.58
N ASP A 143 -20.15 -16.29 -5.56
CA ASP A 143 -20.64 -16.34 -4.18
C ASP A 143 -20.57 -14.97 -3.51
N ALA A 144 -21.66 -14.57 -2.85
CA ALA A 144 -21.79 -13.24 -2.25
C ALA A 144 -20.75 -12.97 -1.14
N ASP A 145 -20.41 -13.98 -0.33
CA ASP A 145 -19.40 -13.79 0.72
C ASP A 145 -18.00 -13.60 0.12
N ARG A 146 -17.71 -14.34 -0.96
CA ARG A 146 -16.47 -14.15 -1.73
C ARG A 146 -16.44 -12.80 -2.43
N GLN A 147 -17.61 -12.28 -2.86
CA GLN A 147 -17.75 -10.91 -3.36
C GLN A 147 -17.39 -9.88 -2.27
N PHE A 148 -17.99 -9.99 -1.10
CA PHE A 148 -17.67 -9.10 0.01
C PHE A 148 -16.19 -9.19 0.43
N HIS A 149 -15.62 -10.40 0.41
CA HIS A 149 -14.23 -10.57 0.80
C HIS A 149 -13.25 -9.97 -0.22
N TYR A 150 -13.52 -10.03 -1.53
CA TYR A 150 -12.65 -9.34 -2.50
C TYR A 150 -12.68 -7.81 -2.29
N GLU A 151 -13.84 -7.24 -1.97
CA GLU A 151 -13.97 -5.80 -1.68
C GLU A 151 -13.15 -5.44 -0.44
N TYR A 152 -13.23 -6.27 0.60
CA TYR A 152 -12.41 -6.10 1.79
C TYR A 152 -10.91 -6.09 1.47
N LEU A 153 -10.41 -7.08 0.70
CA LEU A 153 -8.99 -7.15 0.34
C LEU A 153 -8.55 -5.95 -0.52
N ASN A 154 -9.40 -5.49 -1.44
CA ASN A 154 -9.13 -4.25 -2.19
C ASN A 154 -9.02 -3.05 -1.26
N ASN A 155 -9.92 -2.93 -0.30
CA ASN A 155 -9.89 -1.83 0.66
C ASN A 155 -8.65 -1.88 1.57
N GLN A 156 -8.16 -3.09 1.92
CA GLN A 156 -6.90 -3.23 2.66
C GLN A 156 -5.70 -2.75 1.83
N ALA A 157 -5.59 -3.20 0.57
CA ALA A 157 -4.49 -2.79 -0.31
C ALA A 157 -4.53 -1.28 -0.61
N MET A 158 -5.70 -0.75 -0.98
CA MET A 158 -5.89 0.69 -1.22
C MET A 158 -5.67 1.51 0.05
N GLY A 159 -6.12 1.00 1.20
CA GLY A 159 -5.90 1.64 2.49
C GLY A 159 -4.43 1.73 2.85
N PHE A 160 -3.65 0.67 2.57
CA PHE A 160 -2.20 0.70 2.73
C PHE A 160 -1.54 1.76 1.85
N ILE A 161 -1.88 1.83 0.56
CA ILE A 161 -1.36 2.85 -0.36
C ILE A 161 -1.68 4.26 0.13
N VAL A 162 -2.92 4.53 0.53
CA VAL A 162 -3.30 5.86 1.05
C VAL A 162 -2.55 6.18 2.35
N ALA A 163 -2.45 5.23 3.27
CA ALA A 163 -1.74 5.44 4.53
C ALA A 163 -0.23 5.68 4.32
N HIS A 164 0.36 5.04 3.31
CA HIS A 164 1.74 5.30 2.88
C HIS A 164 1.93 6.76 2.45
N GLU A 165 1.07 7.25 1.55
CA GLU A 165 1.12 8.65 1.09
C GLU A 165 0.81 9.65 2.22
N ILE A 166 -0.13 9.33 3.12
CA ILE A 166 -0.39 10.15 4.31
C ILE A 166 0.86 10.22 5.19
N THR A 167 1.61 9.12 5.34
CA THR A 167 2.83 9.09 6.15
C THR A 167 3.90 10.02 5.58
N HIS A 168 4.08 10.04 4.25
CA HIS A 168 4.97 11.03 3.61
C HIS A 168 4.61 12.48 3.92
N LEU A 169 3.33 12.79 4.12
CA LEU A 169 2.87 14.13 4.50
C LEU A 169 3.08 14.38 6.00
N LEU A 170 2.59 13.48 6.86
CA LEU A 170 2.63 13.64 8.31
C LEU A 170 4.04 13.68 8.87
N HIS A 171 4.93 12.83 8.36
CA HIS A 171 6.32 12.74 8.84
C HIS A 171 7.23 13.79 8.18
N GLY A 172 6.64 14.72 7.43
CA GLY A 172 7.37 15.85 6.85
C GLY A 172 8.24 15.50 5.65
N HIS A 173 8.13 14.29 5.08
CA HIS A 173 9.00 13.82 3.99
C HIS A 173 8.92 14.74 2.76
N ILE A 174 7.71 15.19 2.40
CA ILE A 174 7.51 16.08 1.26
C ILE A 174 8.10 17.47 1.53
N ALA A 175 7.86 18.04 2.71
CA ALA A 175 8.37 19.36 3.07
C ALA A 175 9.91 19.37 3.17
N TYR A 176 10.50 18.32 3.75
CA TYR A 176 11.93 18.09 3.78
C TYR A 176 12.51 17.97 2.36
N ALA A 177 11.88 17.16 1.50
CA ALA A 177 12.33 16.98 0.12
C ALA A 177 12.30 18.31 -0.67
N GLN A 178 11.28 19.13 -0.42
CA GLN A 178 11.15 20.45 -1.03
C GLN A 178 12.23 21.41 -0.55
N ASP A 179 12.46 21.51 0.75
CA ASP A 179 13.45 22.42 1.34
C ASP A 179 14.88 22.06 0.94
N ARG A 180 15.26 20.78 1.05
CA ARG A 180 16.65 20.34 0.84
C ARG A 180 17.02 20.17 -0.62
N PHE A 181 16.09 19.72 -1.45
CA PHE A 181 16.38 19.26 -2.80
C PHE A 181 15.53 19.93 -3.89
N GLY A 182 14.49 20.68 -3.51
CA GLY A 182 13.58 21.35 -4.44
C GLY A 182 12.48 20.46 -5.01
N TYR A 183 12.26 19.27 -4.43
CA TYR A 183 11.21 18.36 -4.88
C TYR A 183 9.84 18.75 -4.34
N HIS A 184 8.83 18.86 -5.20
CA HIS A 184 7.44 19.05 -4.76
C HIS A 184 6.77 17.75 -4.30
N GLY A 185 7.41 16.60 -4.50
CA GLY A 185 6.94 15.27 -4.17
C GLY A 185 8.10 14.26 -4.31
N ILE A 186 7.97 13.07 -3.75
CA ILE A 186 9.02 12.04 -3.88
C ILE A 186 8.84 11.32 -5.22
N PHE A 187 9.59 11.76 -6.24
CA PHE A 187 9.47 11.25 -7.61
C PHE A 187 10.67 10.42 -8.03
N GLU A 188 10.45 9.32 -8.77
CA GLU A 188 11.53 8.47 -9.30
C GLU A 188 12.57 9.28 -10.10
N ARG A 189 12.12 10.36 -10.75
CA ARG A 189 12.99 11.22 -11.56
C ARG A 189 12.64 12.69 -11.39
N GLY A 190 13.66 13.47 -11.06
CA GLY A 190 13.52 14.91 -10.87
C GLY A 190 13.57 15.74 -12.15
N SER A 191 13.15 17.00 -12.03
CA SER A 191 13.36 18.02 -13.05
C SER A 191 14.83 18.46 -13.11
N LYS A 192 15.24 19.11 -14.21
CA LYS A 192 16.62 19.62 -14.39
C LYS A 192 17.05 20.65 -13.33
N LYS A 193 16.14 21.16 -12.51
CA LYS A 193 16.40 22.18 -11.47
C LYS A 193 16.56 21.57 -10.06
N GLU A 194 16.20 20.30 -9.87
CA GLU A 194 16.26 19.63 -8.58
C GLU A 194 17.66 19.12 -8.27
N LYS A 195 18.06 19.17 -7.00
CA LYS A 195 19.27 18.49 -6.54
C LYS A 195 18.95 17.00 -6.37
N PRO A 196 19.85 16.09 -6.78
CA PRO A 196 19.61 14.67 -6.57
C PRO A 196 19.55 14.37 -5.07
N MET A 197 18.42 13.81 -4.62
CA MET A 197 18.31 13.24 -3.27
C MET A 197 19.20 11.97 -3.21
N PRO A 198 19.99 11.79 -2.14
CA PRO A 198 20.75 10.56 -1.96
C PRO A 198 19.82 9.34 -1.93
N ALA A 199 20.24 8.27 -2.61
CA ALA A 199 19.48 7.02 -2.69
C ALA A 199 19.12 6.46 -1.30
N LEU A 200 20.08 6.44 -0.36
CA LEU A 200 19.84 5.97 1.01
C LEU A 200 18.82 6.83 1.78
N THR A 201 18.86 8.16 1.61
CA THR A 201 17.84 9.05 2.17
C THR A 201 16.46 8.66 1.67
N ARG A 202 16.32 8.49 0.35
CA ARG A 202 15.06 8.11 -0.26
C ARG A 202 14.56 6.76 0.24
N GLN A 203 15.43 5.75 0.27
CA GLN A 203 15.07 4.44 0.79
C GLN A 203 14.61 4.47 2.24
N THR A 204 15.21 5.35 3.05
CA THR A 204 14.86 5.52 4.45
C THR A 204 13.49 6.20 4.61
N LEU A 205 13.19 7.22 3.79
CA LEU A 205 11.85 7.84 3.75
C LEU A 205 10.76 6.82 3.34
N GLU A 206 11.06 5.94 2.38
CA GLU A 206 10.14 4.89 1.93
C GLU A 206 9.94 3.79 2.99
N MET A 207 11.02 3.41 3.69
CA MET A 207 10.93 2.50 4.84
C MET A 207 9.96 3.07 5.88
N ASP A 208 10.17 4.32 6.29
CA ASP A 208 9.32 4.97 7.31
C ASP A 208 7.86 5.13 6.83
N ALA A 209 7.63 5.44 5.56
CA ALA A 209 6.29 5.47 4.98
C ALA A 209 5.60 4.09 4.95
N ASP A 210 6.32 3.01 4.61
CA ASP A 210 5.81 1.64 4.68
C ASP A 210 5.48 1.23 6.12
N MET A 211 6.30 1.66 7.09
CA MET A 211 6.07 1.42 8.52
C MET A 211 4.80 2.12 9.00
N GLY A 212 4.65 3.42 8.70
CA GLY A 212 3.44 4.18 9.05
C GLY A 212 2.17 3.59 8.46
N ALA A 213 2.23 3.17 7.19
CA ALA A 213 1.13 2.48 6.51
C ALA A 213 0.76 1.15 7.19
N ALA A 214 1.76 0.34 7.56
CA ALA A 214 1.55 -0.92 8.26
C ALA A 214 0.90 -0.72 9.63
N VAL A 215 1.37 0.25 10.42
CA VAL A 215 0.79 0.60 11.72
C VAL A 215 -0.66 1.08 11.58
N ALA A 216 -0.94 1.95 10.63
CA ALA A 216 -2.29 2.47 10.41
C ALA A 216 -3.27 1.35 10.05
N GLN A 217 -2.91 0.48 9.10
CA GLN A 217 -3.79 -0.58 8.63
C GLN A 217 -3.96 -1.70 9.67
N VAL A 218 -2.87 -2.17 10.30
CA VAL A 218 -3.00 -3.19 11.35
C VAL A 218 -3.77 -2.64 12.54
N GLY A 219 -3.61 -1.36 12.89
CA GLY A 219 -4.39 -0.69 13.94
C GLY A 219 -5.90 -0.74 13.67
N MET A 220 -6.33 -0.55 12.42
CA MET A 220 -7.74 -0.72 12.04
C MET A 220 -8.21 -2.17 12.20
N VAL A 221 -7.39 -3.14 11.79
CA VAL A 221 -7.69 -4.58 11.92
C VAL A 221 -7.82 -4.95 13.40
N MET A 222 -6.94 -4.44 14.25
CA MET A 222 -7.00 -4.64 15.70
C MET A 222 -8.28 -4.06 16.32
N GLN A 223 -8.74 -2.89 15.86
CA GLN A 223 -10.01 -2.30 16.28
C GLN A 223 -11.19 -3.20 15.88
N LEU A 224 -11.22 -3.73 14.65
CA LEU A 224 -12.28 -4.65 14.21
C LEU A 224 -12.26 -5.98 14.99
N ALA A 225 -11.07 -6.49 15.32
CA ALA A 225 -10.92 -7.71 16.10
C ALA A 225 -11.38 -7.53 17.56
N THR A 226 -11.22 -6.34 18.14
CA THR A 226 -11.53 -6.09 19.57
C THR A 226 -12.91 -5.49 19.81
N ASP A 227 -13.38 -4.58 18.96
CA ASP A 227 -14.68 -3.94 19.07
C ASP A 227 -15.69 -4.55 18.09
N THR A 228 -16.53 -5.45 18.61
CA THR A 228 -17.58 -6.12 17.82
C THR A 228 -18.59 -5.15 17.19
N SER A 229 -18.77 -3.95 17.75
CA SER A 229 -19.69 -2.94 17.20
C SER A 229 -19.18 -2.31 15.92
N LEU A 230 -17.86 -2.39 15.67
CA LEU A 230 -17.22 -1.89 14.46
C LEU A 230 -17.15 -2.95 13.35
N ARG A 231 -17.46 -4.22 13.66
CA ARG A 231 -17.38 -5.31 12.68
C ARG A 231 -18.46 -5.14 11.60
N PRO A 232 -18.16 -5.53 10.34
CA PRO A 232 -19.17 -5.62 9.31
C PRO A 232 -20.34 -6.50 9.74
N THR A 233 -21.58 -6.11 9.47
CA THR A 233 -22.77 -6.91 9.87
C THR A 233 -23.04 -8.11 8.96
N ASN A 234 -22.25 -8.28 7.90
CA ASN A 234 -22.33 -9.40 6.96
C ASN A 234 -21.44 -10.57 7.43
N ASN A 235 -21.36 -11.62 6.59
CA ASN A 235 -20.55 -12.80 6.89
C ASN A 235 -19.04 -12.54 6.99
N LEU A 236 -18.55 -11.32 6.71
CA LEU A 236 -17.16 -10.97 6.98
C LEU A 236 -16.84 -10.86 8.47
N ALA A 237 -17.83 -10.58 9.34
CA ALA A 237 -17.63 -10.54 10.79
C ALA A 237 -16.94 -11.80 11.34
N ARG A 238 -17.12 -12.95 10.66
CA ARG A 238 -16.50 -14.21 11.08
C ARG A 238 -14.97 -14.17 11.00
N PHE A 239 -14.42 -13.46 10.02
CA PHE A 239 -12.97 -13.33 9.80
C PHE A 239 -12.29 -12.38 10.80
N PHE A 240 -13.08 -11.76 11.67
CA PHE A 240 -12.60 -10.92 12.78
C PHE A 240 -12.94 -11.54 14.13
N GLN A 241 -13.30 -12.84 14.17
CA GLN A 241 -13.62 -13.53 15.42
C GLN A 241 -12.40 -13.66 16.31
N THR A 242 -11.25 -14.00 15.73
CA THR A 242 -9.97 -14.03 16.43
C THR A 242 -9.01 -13.00 15.83
N PRO A 243 -8.16 -12.39 16.68
CA PRO A 243 -7.17 -11.42 16.22
C PRO A 243 -6.20 -11.95 15.15
N ASP A 244 -5.81 -13.21 15.25
CA ASP A 244 -4.85 -13.85 14.37
C ASP A 244 -5.43 -14.16 12.97
N GLU A 245 -6.71 -14.53 12.89
CA GLU A 245 -7.44 -14.66 11.62
C GLU A 245 -7.61 -13.29 10.94
N ALA A 246 -7.94 -12.24 11.71
CA ALA A 246 -8.07 -10.89 11.18
C ALA A 246 -6.75 -10.40 10.55
N VAL A 247 -5.62 -10.70 11.22
CA VAL A 247 -4.27 -10.35 10.76
C VAL A 247 -3.84 -11.19 9.54
N PHE A 248 -4.25 -12.46 9.44
CA PHE A 248 -4.07 -13.25 8.22
C PHE A 248 -4.68 -12.52 7.00
N HIS A 249 -5.93 -12.08 7.12
CA HIS A 249 -6.64 -11.43 6.00
C HIS A 249 -6.08 -10.04 5.68
N PHE A 250 -5.57 -9.32 6.68
CA PHE A 250 -4.78 -8.11 6.47
C PHE A 250 -3.54 -8.39 5.62
N ALA A 251 -2.71 -9.35 6.02
CA ALA A 251 -1.49 -9.70 5.28
C ALA A 251 -1.81 -10.21 3.86
N PHE A 252 -2.86 -11.02 3.71
CA PHE A 252 -3.33 -11.47 2.38
C PHE A 252 -3.77 -10.30 1.50
N GLY A 253 -4.32 -9.24 2.09
CA GLY A 253 -4.72 -8.02 1.38
C GLY A 253 -3.52 -7.15 0.95
N ILE A 254 -2.49 -7.00 1.77
CA ILE A 254 -1.38 -6.08 1.45
C ILE A 254 -0.21 -6.76 0.71
N CYS A 255 0.05 -8.04 0.91
CA CYS A 255 1.19 -8.72 0.26
C CYS A 255 1.13 -8.73 -1.29
N PRO A 256 -0.05 -8.85 -1.93
CA PRO A 256 -0.16 -8.74 -3.38
C PRO A 256 0.33 -7.39 -3.93
N PHE A 257 0.21 -6.32 -3.13
CA PHE A 257 0.74 -5.00 -3.49
C PHE A 257 2.26 -5.00 -3.63
N PHE A 258 3.00 -5.66 -2.76
CA PHE A 258 4.44 -5.77 -2.95
C PHE A 258 4.79 -6.73 -4.09
N ARG A 259 4.06 -7.85 -4.22
CA ARG A 259 4.31 -8.86 -5.25
C ARG A 259 4.17 -8.32 -6.67
N MET A 260 3.23 -7.41 -6.93
CA MET A 260 2.96 -6.94 -8.30
C MET A 260 4.11 -6.11 -8.91
N PHE A 261 5.01 -5.60 -8.08
CA PHE A 261 6.21 -4.89 -8.53
C PHE A 261 7.42 -5.80 -8.75
N GLY A 262 7.33 -7.08 -8.36
CA GLY A 262 8.35 -8.08 -8.66
C GLY A 262 8.87 -8.84 -7.44
N ASP A 263 9.96 -9.56 -7.66
CA ASP A 263 10.67 -10.37 -6.66
C ASP A 263 12.18 -10.20 -6.84
N ASP A 264 12.61 -8.95 -7.04
CA ASP A 264 14.01 -8.64 -7.29
C ASP A 264 14.88 -9.09 -6.10
N SER A 265 16.08 -9.59 -6.43
CA SER A 265 17.04 -10.04 -5.42
C SER A 265 17.55 -8.87 -4.58
N VAL A 266 17.83 -9.12 -3.32
CA VAL A 266 18.41 -8.12 -2.40
C VAL A 266 19.90 -7.97 -2.74
N PRO A 267 20.38 -6.81 -3.23
CA PRO A 267 21.78 -6.66 -3.62
C PRO A 267 22.70 -6.77 -2.39
N ALA A 268 23.71 -7.64 -2.46
CA ALA A 268 24.62 -7.89 -1.33
C ALA A 268 25.63 -6.74 -1.07
N ALA A 269 25.82 -5.80 -2.00
CA ALA A 269 26.82 -4.73 -1.90
C ALA A 269 26.37 -3.37 -2.47
N ASP A 270 25.55 -3.36 -3.54
CA ASP A 270 25.19 -2.13 -4.29
C ASP A 270 23.79 -1.58 -3.97
N ALA A 271 23.19 -2.01 -2.86
CA ALA A 271 21.86 -1.55 -2.48
C ALA A 271 21.79 -0.03 -2.21
N ASP A 272 22.92 0.68 -2.12
CA ASP A 272 22.97 2.14 -1.91
C ASP A 272 22.83 2.95 -3.20
N ILE A 273 22.77 2.29 -4.37
CA ILE A 273 22.66 2.96 -5.68
C ILE A 273 21.20 3.04 -6.13
N GLU A 274 20.38 2.08 -5.72
CA GLU A 274 18.97 2.04 -6.09
C GLU A 274 18.17 3.12 -5.36
N SER A 275 17.20 3.71 -6.05
CA SER A 275 16.36 4.77 -5.47
C SER A 275 15.39 4.24 -4.40
N TYR A 276 15.16 2.93 -4.35
CA TYR A 276 14.15 2.31 -3.51
C TYR A 276 14.66 1.01 -2.88
N PRO A 277 14.18 0.64 -1.67
CA PRO A 277 14.44 -0.69 -1.15
C PRO A 277 13.77 -1.72 -2.07
N PRO A 278 14.36 -2.91 -2.26
CA PRO A 278 13.70 -3.98 -3.02
C PRO A 278 12.29 -4.25 -2.48
N TRP A 279 11.32 -4.48 -3.36
CA TRP A 279 9.90 -4.61 -2.99
C TRP A 279 9.62 -5.70 -1.94
N ARG A 280 10.41 -6.77 -1.93
CA ARG A 280 10.32 -7.81 -0.91
C ARG A 280 10.90 -7.42 0.44
N VAL A 281 11.90 -6.53 0.45
CA VAL A 281 12.39 -5.90 1.69
C VAL A 281 11.33 -4.94 2.23
N ARG A 282 10.66 -4.16 1.37
CA ARG A 282 9.51 -3.33 1.75
C ARG A 282 8.37 -4.16 2.35
N GLN A 283 8.03 -5.29 1.73
CA GLN A 283 7.07 -6.25 2.28
C GLN A 283 7.47 -6.76 3.67
N MET A 284 8.74 -7.14 3.84
CA MET A 284 9.27 -7.57 5.13
C MET A 284 9.19 -6.44 6.18
N ILE A 285 9.53 -5.20 5.83
CA ILE A 285 9.41 -4.02 6.71
C ILE A 285 7.96 -3.88 7.19
N ALA A 286 7.00 -3.89 6.27
CA ALA A 286 5.58 -3.72 6.61
C ALA A 286 5.07 -4.84 7.55
N ILE A 287 5.36 -6.12 7.24
CA ILE A 287 4.92 -7.26 8.05
C ILE A 287 5.62 -7.29 9.42
N SER A 288 6.92 -6.96 9.48
CA SER A 288 7.66 -6.91 10.74
C SER A 288 7.16 -5.78 11.64
N THR A 289 6.87 -4.62 11.06
CA THR A 289 6.29 -3.48 11.77
C THR A 289 4.90 -3.80 12.32
N ALA A 290 4.06 -4.45 11.51
CA ALA A 290 2.75 -4.90 11.98
C ALA A 290 2.86 -5.90 13.14
N THR A 291 3.78 -6.87 13.04
CA THR A 291 4.06 -7.86 14.10
C THR A 291 4.51 -7.17 15.39
N TYR A 292 5.43 -6.22 15.27
CA TYR A 292 5.92 -5.45 16.40
C TYR A 292 4.80 -4.63 17.05
N PHE A 293 4.00 -3.91 16.24
CA PHE A 293 2.89 -3.12 16.78
C PHE A 293 1.87 -3.99 17.52
N ILE A 294 1.60 -5.18 16.99
CA ILE A 294 0.76 -6.19 17.66
C ILE A 294 1.37 -6.60 19.01
N SER A 295 2.67 -6.88 19.09
CA SER A 295 3.32 -7.32 20.32
C SER A 295 3.28 -6.26 21.43
N ARG A 296 3.23 -4.97 21.07
CA ARG A 296 3.12 -3.86 22.02
C ARG A 296 1.71 -3.59 22.49
N ARG A 297 0.70 -3.88 21.67
CA ARG A 297 -0.71 -3.56 21.94
C ARG A 297 -1.51 -4.74 22.46
N TRP A 298 -1.14 -5.94 22.04
CA TRP A 298 -1.62 -7.20 22.60
C TRP A 298 -0.51 -7.86 23.43
N ASN A 299 -0.62 -9.15 23.69
CA ASN A 299 0.40 -9.92 24.40
C ASN A 299 1.34 -10.64 23.42
N HIS A 300 2.51 -11.05 23.92
CA HIS A 300 3.55 -11.69 23.13
C HIS A 300 3.08 -13.00 22.46
N ASP A 301 2.36 -13.87 23.18
CA ASP A 301 1.89 -15.15 22.64
C ASP A 301 0.97 -14.95 21.42
N LEU A 302 0.08 -13.97 21.51
CA LEU A 302 -0.79 -13.60 20.39
C LEU A 302 0.01 -13.01 19.22
N ALA A 303 1.05 -12.21 19.49
CA ALA A 303 1.91 -11.68 18.44
C ALA A 303 2.64 -12.77 17.67
N VAL A 304 3.11 -13.82 18.35
CA VAL A 304 3.72 -15.00 17.72
C VAL A 304 2.71 -15.70 16.80
N LEU A 305 1.46 -15.89 17.25
CA LEU A 305 0.41 -16.50 16.44
C LEU A 305 0.06 -15.63 15.21
N CYS A 306 -0.10 -14.31 15.41
CA CYS A 306 -0.31 -13.35 14.33
C CYS A 306 0.82 -13.39 13.30
N GLN A 307 2.08 -13.46 13.75
CA GLN A 307 3.24 -13.54 12.86
C GLN A 307 3.20 -14.81 12.00
N GLN A 308 2.90 -15.97 12.60
CA GLN A 308 2.76 -17.23 11.87
C GLN A 308 1.67 -17.14 10.80
N ASN A 309 0.53 -16.54 11.13
CA ASN A 309 -0.57 -16.33 10.18
C ASN A 309 -0.23 -15.32 9.07
N MET A 310 0.54 -14.27 9.35
CA MET A 310 1.02 -13.38 8.29
C MET A 310 1.98 -14.09 7.34
N ILE A 311 2.88 -14.92 7.86
CA ILE A 311 3.78 -15.75 7.04
C ILE A 311 2.99 -16.73 6.17
N GLU A 312 1.99 -17.40 6.73
CA GLU A 312 1.09 -18.28 5.97
C GLU A 312 0.35 -17.50 4.88
N ALA A 313 -0.16 -16.30 5.19
CA ALA A 313 -0.80 -15.44 4.19
C ALA A 313 0.15 -15.08 3.04
N MET A 314 1.43 -14.81 3.32
CA MET A 314 2.44 -14.53 2.29
C MET A 314 2.62 -15.72 1.33
N PHE A 315 2.69 -16.96 1.84
CA PHE A 315 2.78 -18.15 1.01
C PHE A 315 1.51 -18.38 0.18
N GLN A 316 0.34 -18.18 0.79
CA GLN A 316 -0.93 -18.29 0.07
C GLN A 316 -1.07 -17.21 -1.01
N VAL A 317 -0.53 -16.00 -0.79
CA VAL A 317 -0.48 -14.94 -1.80
C VAL A 317 0.40 -15.34 -2.97
N GLU A 318 1.59 -15.92 -2.76
CA GLU A 318 2.42 -16.41 -3.88
C GLU A 318 1.69 -17.47 -4.70
N TYR A 319 1.08 -18.44 -4.04
CA TYR A 319 0.27 -19.46 -4.71
C TYR A 319 -0.88 -18.83 -5.51
N ALA A 320 -1.67 -17.98 -4.86
CA ALA A 320 -2.84 -17.34 -5.44
C ALA A 320 -2.46 -16.46 -6.63
N TYR A 321 -1.41 -15.64 -6.47
CA TYR A 321 -0.92 -14.72 -7.49
C TYR A 321 -0.49 -15.50 -8.73
N CYS A 322 0.38 -16.52 -8.59
CA CYS A 322 0.81 -17.37 -9.71
C CYS A 322 -0.37 -18.06 -10.40
N ARG A 323 -1.34 -18.54 -9.61
CA ARG A 323 -2.53 -19.22 -10.15
C ARG A 323 -3.37 -18.32 -11.04
N VAL A 324 -3.52 -17.04 -10.70
CA VAL A 324 -4.42 -16.11 -11.42
C VAL A 324 -3.72 -15.26 -12.48
N THR A 325 -2.42 -15.05 -12.36
CA THR A 325 -1.61 -14.30 -13.33
C THR A 325 -0.94 -15.21 -14.36
N GLY A 326 -0.70 -16.48 -14.01
CA GLY A 326 0.12 -17.39 -14.81
C GLY A 326 1.62 -17.13 -14.69
N GLU A 327 2.04 -16.16 -13.88
CA GLU A 327 3.45 -15.96 -13.55
C GLU A 327 4.00 -17.16 -12.78
N LYS A 328 5.31 -17.36 -12.88
CA LYS A 328 6.01 -18.36 -12.08
C LYS A 328 6.13 -17.86 -10.64
N MET A 329 6.19 -18.83 -9.73
CA MET A 329 6.55 -18.57 -8.35
C MET A 329 7.92 -17.90 -8.32
N ALA A 330 7.98 -16.73 -7.69
CA ALA A 330 9.17 -15.92 -7.57
C ALA A 330 9.33 -15.62 -6.07
N THR A 331 10.18 -16.42 -5.43
CA THR A 331 10.39 -16.40 -3.98
C THR A 331 11.84 -16.11 -3.61
N LYS A 332 12.70 -15.77 -4.58
CA LYS A 332 14.11 -15.51 -4.33
C LYS A 332 14.27 -14.22 -3.52
N GLY A 333 13.73 -13.11 -4.02
CA GLY A 333 13.76 -11.83 -3.31
C GLY A 333 13.01 -11.92 -1.97
N LEU A 334 11.91 -12.67 -1.94
CA LEU A 334 11.17 -12.95 -0.72
C LEU A 334 12.02 -13.71 0.30
N THR A 335 12.74 -14.74 -0.11
CA THR A 335 13.62 -15.52 0.78
C THR A 335 14.77 -14.65 1.28
N GLU A 336 15.44 -13.91 0.39
CA GLU A 336 16.56 -13.03 0.73
C GLU A 336 16.16 -11.88 1.66
N ALA A 337 14.91 -11.40 1.57
CA ALA A 337 14.40 -10.45 2.54
C ALA A 337 14.45 -11.06 3.96
N TRP A 338 14.01 -12.30 4.12
CA TRP A 338 13.87 -12.97 5.43
C TRP A 338 15.08 -13.80 5.88
N ASP A 339 16.05 -14.12 5.02
CA ASP A 339 17.23 -14.96 5.34
C ASP A 339 18.36 -14.24 6.10
N GLY A 340 18.11 -12.99 6.49
CA GLY A 340 19.06 -12.11 7.16
C GLY A 340 19.73 -11.10 6.22
N THR A 341 19.70 -11.31 4.90
CA THR A 341 20.27 -10.34 3.93
C THR A 341 19.45 -9.05 3.88
N GLY A 342 18.13 -9.15 3.72
CA GLY A 342 17.22 -8.00 3.81
C GLY A 342 17.28 -7.34 5.19
N TRP A 343 17.30 -8.12 6.27
CA TRP A 343 17.46 -7.58 7.62
C TRP A 343 18.75 -6.79 7.81
N ARG A 344 19.89 -7.26 7.28
CA ARG A 344 21.14 -6.50 7.34
C ARG A 344 21.04 -5.18 6.59
N HIS A 345 20.37 -5.14 5.43
CA HIS A 345 20.12 -3.89 4.71
C HIS A 345 19.28 -2.93 5.55
N VAL A 346 18.18 -3.41 6.12
CA VAL A 346 17.29 -2.56 6.94
C VAL A 346 18.00 -2.06 8.20
N GLN A 347 18.63 -2.95 8.98
CA GLN A 347 19.28 -2.60 10.26
C GLN A 347 20.53 -1.75 10.07
N ASN A 348 21.47 -2.23 9.25
CA ASN A 348 22.79 -1.62 9.17
C ASN A 348 22.82 -0.40 8.25
N LYS A 349 21.81 -0.21 7.39
CA LYS A 349 21.75 0.93 6.48
C LYS A 349 20.55 1.82 6.77
N LEU A 350 19.32 1.34 6.58
CA LEU A 350 18.13 2.22 6.64
C LEU A 350 17.88 2.75 8.06
N ILE A 351 17.88 1.89 9.08
CA ILE A 351 17.65 2.28 10.48
C ILE A 351 18.84 3.09 11.02
N THR A 352 20.06 2.73 10.62
CA THR A 352 21.26 3.50 10.98
C THR A 352 21.19 4.90 10.39
N HIS A 353 20.85 5.03 9.10
CA HIS A 353 20.64 6.32 8.41
C HIS A 353 19.51 7.14 9.03
N TRP A 354 18.39 6.49 9.37
CA TRP A 354 17.27 7.12 10.09
C TRP A 354 17.75 7.72 11.41
N ARG A 355 18.43 6.93 12.24
CA ARG A 355 18.89 7.35 13.58
C ARG A 355 19.92 8.46 13.53
N GLU A 356 20.93 8.29 12.69
CA GLU A 356 22.17 9.08 12.76
C GLU A 356 22.08 10.37 11.94
N GLU A 357 21.24 10.37 10.90
CA GLU A 357 21.13 11.50 9.98
C GLU A 357 19.69 12.01 9.89
N LEU A 358 18.76 11.19 9.41
CA LEU A 358 17.49 11.68 8.87
C LEU A 358 16.48 12.11 9.93
N TYR A 359 16.43 11.44 11.09
CA TYR A 359 15.46 11.73 12.15
C TYR A 359 15.48 13.19 12.57
N ASN A 360 16.67 13.70 12.93
CA ASN A 360 16.83 15.09 13.38
C ASN A 360 16.59 16.10 12.25
N GLU A 361 16.89 15.73 11.00
CA GLU A 361 16.63 16.58 9.86
C GLU A 361 15.13 16.70 9.52
N LEU A 362 14.34 15.68 9.82
CA LEU A 362 12.90 15.66 9.59
C LEU A 362 12.09 16.35 10.70
N LEU A 363 12.59 16.41 11.94
CA LEU A 363 11.90 17.02 13.08
C LEU A 363 11.29 18.41 12.78
N PRO A 364 11.97 19.35 12.08
CA PRO A 364 11.40 20.67 11.76
C PRO A 364 10.22 20.63 10.78
N PHE A 365 10.03 19.52 10.07
CA PHE A 365 9.04 19.35 9.00
C PHE A 365 7.90 18.41 9.39
N SER A 366 8.11 17.57 10.41
CA SER A 366 7.11 16.60 10.87
C SER A 366 5.97 17.29 11.60
N PHE A 367 4.75 16.80 11.36
CA PHE A 367 3.56 17.20 12.10
C PHE A 367 3.20 16.24 13.24
N VAL A 368 3.92 15.12 13.35
CA VAL A 368 3.73 14.12 14.40
C VAL A 368 5.05 13.78 15.06
N GLU A 369 4.99 13.14 16.23
CA GLU A 369 6.15 12.53 16.84
C GLU A 369 6.68 11.43 15.90
N LEU A 370 7.92 11.61 15.43
CA LEU A 370 8.59 10.63 14.60
C LEU A 370 8.98 9.40 15.44
N PRO A 371 8.90 8.18 14.90
CA PRO A 371 9.31 6.98 15.62
C PRO A 371 10.80 7.06 15.96
N GLU A 372 11.12 7.05 17.27
CA GLU A 372 12.51 7.03 17.73
C GLU A 372 13.23 5.79 17.18
N ALA A 373 14.38 6.05 16.57
CA ALA A 373 15.25 5.01 16.02
C ALA A 373 15.95 4.24 17.16
N GLY A 374 15.23 3.32 17.83
CA GLY A 374 15.85 2.46 18.84
C GLY A 374 14.98 1.95 19.98
N ASN A 375 13.70 2.33 20.06
CA ASN A 375 12.81 1.75 21.08
C ASN A 375 11.97 0.61 20.48
N ASP A 376 12.47 -0.61 20.65
CA ASP A 376 11.84 -1.92 20.46
C ASP A 376 11.24 -2.24 19.07
N ILE A 377 10.93 -1.28 18.19
CA ILE A 377 10.31 -1.49 16.85
C ILE A 377 11.18 -2.35 15.93
N TYR A 378 12.48 -2.38 16.22
CA TYR A 378 13.52 -2.84 15.32
C TYR A 378 14.35 -4.02 15.85
N ALA A 379 14.00 -4.61 16.99
CA ALA A 379 14.76 -5.71 17.63
C ALA A 379 14.10 -7.08 17.42
#